data_AF-B1C339-F1
#
_entry.id   AF-B1C339-F1
#
_cell.length_a   1.000
_cell.length_b   1.000
_cell.length_c   1.000
_cell.angle_alpha   90.00
_cell.angle_beta   90.00
_cell.angle_gamma   90.00
#
_symmetry.space_group_name_H-M   'P 1'
#
loop_
_entity.id
_entity.type
_entity.pdbx_description
1 polymer ?
#
loop_
_entity_poly.entity_id
_entity_poly.type
_entity_poly.pdbx_seq_one_letter_code
_entity_poly.pdbx_strand_id
1 'polypeptide(L)'
;MNLVEQIQVIGYSLVFGFVFTFAYSLINRMFYKYHQRLIRIVIQITIGILFGYIYYLGLFKINNGVIRMYFFVCILIGYILYLNYYSYYMYYLIELIIRMIKYILRPMLFLFRKVDGIIKHIKRVIR
;
A
#
# COMPACT_ATOMS: atom_id res chain seq x y z
N MET A 1 -7.72 21.64 21.32
CA MET A 1 -7.74 20.19 21.11
C MET A 1 -8.12 19.54 22.42
N ASN A 2 -9.36 19.04 22.49
CA ASN A 2 -9.94 18.48 23.70
C ASN A 2 -9.37 17.09 24.00
N LEU A 3 -9.54 16.60 25.22
CA LEU A 3 -9.00 15.29 25.64
C LEU A 3 -9.52 14.14 24.75
N VAL A 4 -10.79 14.20 24.37
CA VAL A 4 -11.42 13.19 23.49
C VAL A 4 -10.74 13.16 22.12
N GLU A 5 -10.51 14.32 21.52
CA GLU A 5 -9.81 14.43 20.23
C GLU A 5 -8.38 13.90 20.33
N GLN A 6 -7.69 14.13 21.47
CA GLN A 6 -6.34 13.59 21.69
C GLN A 6 -6.33 12.07 21.68
N ILE A 7 -7.26 11.43 22.40
CA ILE A 7 -7.37 9.96 22.43
C ILE A 7 -7.70 9.43 21.04
N GLN A 8 -8.63 10.07 20.32
CA GLN A 8 -9.01 9.67 18.97
C GLN A 8 -7.83 9.76 18.00
N VAL A 9 -7.06 10.85 18.03
CA VAL A 9 -5.90 11.01 17.14
C VAL A 9 -4.78 10.02 17.49
N ILE A 10 -4.54 9.75 18.77
CA ILE A 10 -3.56 8.74 19.21
C ILE A 10 -3.97 7.36 18.68
N GLY A 11 -5.22 6.95 18.91
CA GLY A 11 -5.76 5.68 18.42
C GLY A 11 -5.71 5.60 16.90
N TYR A 12 -6.15 6.65 16.22
CA TYR A 12 -6.09 6.75 14.76
C TYR A 12 -4.66 6.58 14.24
N SER A 13 -3.69 7.29 14.82
CA SER A 13 -2.28 7.25 14.39
C SER A 13 -1.65 5.88 14.59
N LEU A 14 -1.98 5.19 15.70
CA LEU A 14 -1.52 3.83 15.96
C LEU A 14 -2.10 2.85 14.94
N VAL A 15 -3.41 2.84 14.75
CA VAL A 15 -4.09 1.96 13.78
C VAL A 15 -3.60 2.26 12.36
N PHE A 16 -3.41 3.54 12.04
CA PHE A 16 -2.90 3.96 10.74
C PHE A 16 -1.50 3.40 10.48
N GLY A 17 -0.58 3.49 11.45
CA GLY A 17 0.76 2.89 11.34
C GLY A 17 0.72 1.38 11.10
N PHE A 18 -0.18 0.67 11.78
CA PHE A 18 -0.40 -0.75 11.57
C PHE A 18 -0.89 -1.06 10.14
N VAL A 19 -1.97 -0.39 9.71
CA VAL A 19 -2.58 -0.59 8.38
C VAL A 19 -1.63 -0.19 7.26
N PHE A 20 -0.88 0.90 7.44
CA PHE A 20 0.15 1.33 6.50
C PHE A 20 1.20 0.24 6.30
N THR A 21 1.68 -0.36 7.38
CA THR A 21 2.70 -1.43 7.33
C THR A 21 2.17 -2.68 6.65
N PHE A 22 0.91 -3.04 6.92
CA PHE A 22 0.21 -4.12 6.21
C PHE A 22 0.12 -3.86 4.71
N ALA A 23 -0.38 -2.69 4.31
CA ALA A 23 -0.52 -2.32 2.90
C ALA A 23 0.84 -2.26 2.20
N TYR A 24 1.86 -1.72 2.86
CA TYR A 24 3.22 -1.71 2.36
C TYR A 24 3.76 -3.12 2.12
N SER A 25 3.54 -4.05 3.07
CA SER A 25 3.94 -5.45 2.92
C SER A 25 3.24 -6.12 1.73
N LEU A 26 1.94 -5.89 1.57
CA LEU A 26 1.14 -6.39 0.46
C LEU A 26 1.67 -5.90 -0.89
N ILE A 27 1.88 -4.58 -1.02
CA ILE A 27 2.40 -3.96 -2.23
C ILE A 27 3.79 -4.48 -2.55
N ASN A 28 4.71 -4.46 -1.58
CA ASN A 28 6.08 -4.93 -1.78
C ASN A 28 6.10 -6.38 -2.27
N ARG A 29 5.17 -7.20 -1.79
CA ARG A 29 5.04 -8.60 -2.21
C ARG A 29 4.40 -8.77 -3.59
N MET A 30 3.42 -7.95 -3.97
CA MET A 30 2.88 -7.92 -5.34
C MET A 30 3.96 -7.56 -6.36
N PHE A 31 4.78 -6.55 -6.04
CA PHE A 31 5.84 -6.05 -6.92
C PHE A 31 7.18 -6.79 -6.74
N TYR A 32 7.25 -7.79 -5.85
CA TYR A 32 8.50 -8.52 -5.58
C TYR A 32 9.09 -9.14 -6.85
N LYS A 33 8.23 -9.65 -7.74
CA LYS A 33 8.61 -10.29 -9.01
C LYS A 33 9.18 -9.30 -10.03
N TYR A 34 8.80 -8.02 -9.95
CA TYR A 34 9.36 -6.97 -10.79
C TYR A 34 10.65 -6.48 -10.13
N HIS A 35 11.77 -7.11 -10.52
CA HIS A 35 13.09 -6.91 -9.91
C HIS A 35 13.77 -5.58 -10.30
N GLN A 36 13.08 -4.69 -11.03
CA GLN A 36 13.67 -3.41 -11.41
C GLN A 36 13.72 -2.46 -10.20
N ARG A 37 14.93 -2.24 -9.67
CA ARG A 37 15.20 -1.45 -8.46
C ARG A 37 14.65 -0.02 -8.56
N LEU A 38 14.78 0.64 -9.71
CA LEU A 38 14.31 2.03 -9.90
C LEU A 38 12.77 2.15 -9.90
N ILE A 39 12.08 1.29 -10.64
CA ILE A 39 10.60 1.31 -10.71
C ILE A 39 10.00 1.07 -9.32
N ARG A 40 10.61 0.19 -8.52
CA ARG A 40 10.17 -0.08 -7.15
C ARG A 40 10.28 1.17 -6.26
N ILE A 41 11.40 1.89 -6.33
CA ILE A 41 11.60 3.11 -5.54
C ILE A 41 10.55 4.16 -5.89
N VAL A 42 10.30 4.38 -7.19
CA VAL A 42 9.27 5.33 -7.64
C VAL A 42 7.89 4.95 -7.09
N ILE A 43 7.51 3.68 -7.22
CA ILE A 43 6.23 3.17 -6.68
C ILE A 43 6.15 3.36 -5.16
N GLN A 44 7.21 3.07 -4.42
CA GLN A 44 7.26 3.23 -2.96
C GLN A 44 7.11 4.70 -2.54
N ILE A 45 7.79 5.63 -3.24
CA ILE A 45 7.67 7.06 -2.98
C ILE A 45 6.24 7.54 -3.26
N THR A 46 5.67 7.18 -4.42
CA THR A 46 4.29 7.55 -4.77
C THR A 46 3.29 7.06 -3.73
N ILE A 47 3.45 5.81 -3.28
CA ILE A 47 2.60 5.23 -2.25
C ILE A 47 2.80 5.94 -0.91
N GLY A 48 4.04 6.23 -0.53
CA GLY A 48 4.35 6.99 0.70
C GLY A 48 3.67 8.36 0.72
N ILE A 49 3.71 9.09 -0.39
CA ILE A 49 3.03 10.39 -0.54
C ILE A 49 1.51 10.23 -0.41
N LEU A 50 0.93 9.23 -1.10
CA LEU A 50 -0.51 8.95 -1.02
C LEU A 50 -0.93 8.62 0.41
N PHE A 51 -0.18 7.80 1.12
CA PHE A 51 -0.47 7.48 2.52
C PHE A 51 -0.31 8.69 3.43
N GLY A 52 0.72 9.51 3.24
CA GLY A 52 0.88 10.77 3.99
C GLY A 52 -0.32 11.71 3.79
N TYR A 53 -0.83 11.80 2.56
CA TYR A 53 -2.02 12.58 2.26
C TYR A 53 -3.29 12.01 2.91
N ILE A 54 -3.50 10.70 2.82
CA ILE A 54 -4.65 10.03 3.47
C ILE A 54 -4.61 10.20 4.99
N TYR A 55 -3.42 10.11 5.59
CA TYR A 55 -3.22 10.35 7.01
C TYR A 55 -3.62 11.76 7.41
N TYR A 56 -3.17 12.76 6.64
CA TYR A 56 -3.52 14.16 6.86
C TYR A 56 -5.03 14.40 6.73
N LEU A 57 -5.70 13.78 5.75
CA LEU A 57 -7.16 13.87 5.62
C LEU A 57 -7.90 13.31 6.84
N GLY A 58 -7.41 12.21 7.41
CA GLY A 58 -7.95 11.66 8.66
C GLY A 58 -7.74 12.60 9.84
N LEU A 59 -6.53 13.16 9.98
CA LEU A 59 -6.25 14.18 10.99
C LEU A 59 -7.15 15.40 10.84
N PHE A 60 -7.33 15.89 9.61
CA PHE A 60 -8.18 17.04 9.31
C PHE A 60 -9.60 16.88 9.86
N LYS A 61 -10.17 15.68 9.75
CA LYS A 61 -11.51 15.38 10.28
C LYS A 61 -11.59 15.32 11.81
N ILE A 62 -10.50 15.00 12.50
CA ILE A 62 -10.51 14.75 13.96
C ILE A 62 -10.02 15.97 14.73
N ASN A 63 -8.95 16.62 14.26
CA ASN A 63 -8.27 17.69 14.99
C ASN A 63 -7.98 18.94 14.13
N ASN A 64 -8.68 19.11 13.01
CA ASN A 64 -8.48 20.18 12.03
C ASN A 64 -7.07 20.20 11.38
N GLY A 65 -6.37 19.07 11.37
CA GLY A 65 -5.13 18.89 10.61
C GLY A 65 -3.88 19.34 11.38
N VAL A 66 -4.00 19.53 12.69
CA VAL A 66 -2.85 19.83 13.55
C VAL A 66 -1.97 18.60 13.62
N ILE A 67 -0.70 18.72 13.22
CA ILE A 67 0.30 17.65 13.31
C ILE A 67 1.16 17.89 14.55
N ARG A 68 1.39 16.84 15.35
CA ARG A 68 2.24 16.88 16.54
C ARG A 68 3.23 15.73 16.53
N MET A 69 4.40 15.95 17.14
CA MET A 69 5.51 15.00 17.07
C MET A 69 5.16 13.60 17.64
N TYR A 70 4.38 13.55 18.72
CA TYR A 70 3.99 12.29 19.35
C TYR A 70 3.05 11.43 18.49
N PHE A 71 2.38 12.00 17.48
CA PHE A 71 1.60 11.18 16.54
C PHE A 71 2.49 10.28 15.69
N PHE A 72 3.70 10.74 15.33
CA PHE A 72 4.68 9.92 14.63
C PHE A 72 5.18 8.77 15.51
N VAL A 73 5.34 9.01 16.82
CA VAL A 73 5.66 7.95 17.79
C VAL A 73 4.55 6.89 17.81
N CYS A 74 3.27 7.30 17.82
CA CYS A 74 2.14 6.36 17.75
C CYS A 74 2.14 5.54 16.44
N ILE A 75 2.42 6.18 15.30
CA ILE A 75 2.56 5.50 14.00
C ILE A 75 3.69 4.45 14.07
N LEU A 76 4.84 4.83 14.63
CA LEU A 76 5.98 3.93 14.79
C LEU A 76 5.64 2.73 15.69
N ILE A 77 4.91 2.96 16.78
CA ILE A 77 4.43 1.88 17.65
C ILE A 77 3.51 0.95 16.85
N GLY A 78 2.56 1.48 16.07
CA GLY A 78 1.69 0.68 15.21
C GLY A 78 2.47 -0.17 14.19
N TYR A 79 3.52 0.40 13.61
CA TYR A 79 4.46 -0.30 12.72
C TYR A 79 5.20 -1.43 13.42
N ILE A 80 5.76 -1.17 14.61
CA ILE A 80 6.48 -2.18 15.42
C ILE A 80 5.53 -3.32 15.81
N LEU A 81 4.30 -2.99 16.23
CA LEU A 81 3.28 -3.96 16.59
C LEU A 81 2.96 -4.88 15.40
N TYR A 82 2.79 -4.30 14.21
CA TYR A 82 2.57 -5.08 13.01
C TYR A 82 3.74 -6.05 12.75
N LEU A 83 4.97 -5.54 12.72
CA LEU A 83 6.14 -6.34 12.36
C LEU A 83 6.42 -7.48 13.32
N ASN A 84 6.41 -7.20 14.62
CA ASN A 84 6.84 -8.16 15.63
C ASN A 84 5.77 -9.19 15.96
N TYR A 85 4.48 -8.81 15.91
CA TYR A 85 3.40 -9.67 16.38
C TYR A 85 2.51 -10.19 15.24
N TYR A 86 2.21 -9.37 14.24
CA TYR A 86 1.17 -9.69 13.25
C TYR A 86 1.71 -10.10 11.88
N SER A 87 2.96 -9.78 11.56
CA SER A 87 3.55 -10.03 10.24
C SER A 87 3.42 -11.49 9.82
N TYR A 88 3.67 -12.42 10.74
CA TYR A 88 3.55 -13.85 10.50
C TYR A 88 2.10 -14.28 10.24
N TYR A 89 1.15 -13.88 11.10
CA TYR A 89 -0.26 -14.26 10.96
C TYR A 89 -0.91 -13.63 9.72
N MET A 90 -0.55 -12.37 9.41
CA MET A 90 -1.08 -11.63 8.27
C MET A 90 -0.50 -12.11 6.94
N TYR A 91 0.57 -12.89 6.94
CA TYR A 91 1.18 -13.44 5.73
C TYR A 91 0.19 -14.26 4.90
N TYR A 92 -0.59 -15.13 5.55
CA TYR A 92 -1.60 -15.96 4.87
C TYR A 92 -2.68 -15.10 4.21
N LEU A 93 -3.16 -14.08 4.93
CA LEU A 93 -4.12 -13.11 4.40
C LEU A 93 -3.54 -12.35 3.20
N ILE A 94 -2.29 -11.89 3.27
CA ILE A 94 -1.61 -11.23 2.16
C ILE A 94 -1.55 -12.16 0.94
N GLU A 95 -1.22 -13.44 1.10
CA GLU A 95 -1.22 -14.38 -0.03
C GLU A 95 -2.59 -14.55 -0.65
N LEU A 96 -3.62 -14.68 0.17
CA LEU A 96 -5.00 -14.83 -0.29
C LEU A 96 -5.44 -13.60 -1.09
N ILE A 97 -5.17 -12.39 -0.59
CA ILE A 97 -5.47 -11.15 -1.29
C ILE A 97 -4.70 -11.07 -2.62
N ILE A 98 -3.41 -11.42 -2.64
CA ILE A 98 -2.62 -11.43 -3.87
C ILE A 98 -3.18 -12.41 -4.90
N ARG A 99 -3.65 -13.60 -4.47
CA ARG A 99 -4.30 -14.57 -5.36
C ARG A 99 -5.59 -13.99 -5.94
N MET A 100 -6.41 -13.34 -5.12
CA MET A 100 -7.63 -12.67 -5.57
C MET A 100 -7.33 -11.55 -6.58
N ILE A 101 -6.38 -10.66 -6.28
CA ILE A 101 -5.98 -9.58 -7.19
C ILE A 101 -5.48 -10.14 -8.52
N LYS A 102 -4.63 -11.18 -8.49
CA LYS A 102 -4.17 -11.84 -9.72
C LYS A 102 -5.32 -12.44 -10.51
N TYR A 103 -6.30 -13.04 -9.84
CA TYR A 103 -7.49 -13.59 -10.49
C TYR A 103 -8.30 -12.49 -11.20
N ILE A 104 -8.54 -11.37 -10.53
CA ILE A 104 -9.25 -10.21 -11.09
C ILE A 104 -8.48 -9.61 -12.28
N LEU A 105 -7.14 -9.59 -12.23
CA LEU A 105 -6.30 -9.06 -13.31
C LEU A 105 -6.07 -10.04 -14.49
N ARG A 106 -6.42 -11.33 -14.35
CA ARG A 106 -6.31 -12.33 -15.45
C ARG A 106 -6.99 -11.89 -16.75
N PRO A 107 -8.25 -11.42 -16.76
CA PRO A 107 -8.91 -10.98 -18.00
C PRO A 107 -8.17 -9.83 -18.69
N MET A 108 -7.64 -8.86 -17.93
CA MET A 108 -6.84 -7.78 -18.51
C MET A 108 -5.55 -8.32 -19.14
N LEU A 109 -4.84 -9.22 -18.46
CA LEU A 109 -3.63 -9.85 -18.99
C LEU A 109 -3.88 -10.64 -20.28
N PHE A 110 -5.06 -11.26 -20.41
CA PHE A 110 -5.47 -11.95 -21.63
C PHE A 110 -5.66 -10.99 -22.81
N LEU A 111 -6.32 -9.84 -22.58
CA LEU A 111 -6.49 -8.79 -23.59
C LEU A 111 -5.13 -8.25 -24.06
N PHE A 112 -4.21 -7.94 -23.13
CA PHE A 112 -2.86 -7.46 -23.48
C PHE A 112 -2.09 -8.48 -24.33
N ARG A 113 -2.14 -9.78 -23.99
CA ARG A 113 -1.50 -10.82 -24.81
C ARG A 113 -2.07 -10.92 -26.22
N LYS A 114 -3.39 -10.71 -26.37
CA LYS A 114 -4.05 -10.73 -27.68
C LYS A 114 -3.59 -9.54 -28.54
N VAL A 115 -3.49 -8.35 -27.94
CA VAL A 115 -2.95 -7.15 -28.61
C VAL A 115 -1.49 -7.35 -29.01
N ASP A 116 -0.64 -7.88 -28.13
CA ASP A 116 0.76 -8.20 -28.44
C ASP A 116 0.88 -9.20 -29.61
N GLY A 117 -0.02 -10.20 -29.66
CA GLY A 117 -0.09 -11.15 -30.76
C GLY A 117 -0.40 -10.49 -32.10
N ILE A 118 -1.36 -9.57 -32.11
CA ILE A 118 -1.74 -8.78 -33.31
C ILE A 118 -0.56 -7.91 -33.76
N ILE A 119 0.07 -7.17 -32.85
CA ILE A 119 1.23 -6.31 -33.16
C ILE A 119 2.38 -7.14 -33.75
N LYS A 120 2.67 -8.32 -33.18
CA LYS A 120 3.70 -9.23 -33.72
C LYS A 120 3.34 -9.73 -35.12
N HIS A 121 2.07 -10.03 -35.38
CA HIS A 121 1.63 -10.46 -36.71
C HIS A 121 1.79 -9.32 -37.74
N ILE A 122 1.34 -8.11 -37.42
CA ILE A 122 1.50 -6.93 -38.27
C ILE A 122 2.98 -6.66 -38.59
N LYS A 123 3.86 -6.71 -37.57
CA LYS A 123 5.32 -6.55 -37.78
C LYS A 123 5.94 -7.61 -38.68
N ARG A 124 5.36 -8.81 -38.76
CA ARG A 124 5.84 -9.87 -39.67
C ARG A 124 5.33 -9.71 -41.10
N VAL A 125 4.16 -9.09 -41.30
CA VAL A 125 3.56 -8.88 -42.63
C VAL A 125 4.15 -7.64 -43.31
N ILE A 126 4.57 -6.63 -42.54
CA ILE A 126 5.18 -5.39 -43.06
C ILE A 126 6.67 -5.59 -43.44
N ARG A 127 7.30 -6.66 -42.99
CA ARG A 127 8.71 -6.99 -43.29
C ARG A 127 8.78 -7.95 -44.47
#